data_AF-A0A8T2Q301-F1
#
_entry.id   AF-A0A8T2Q301-F1
#
_cell.length_a   1.000
_cell.length_b   1.000
_cell.length_c   1.000
_cell.angle_alpha   90.00
_cell.angle_beta   90.00
_cell.angle_gamma   90.00
#
_symmetry.space_group_name_H-M   'P 1'
#
loop_
_entity.id
_entity.type
_entity.pdbx_description
1 polymer ?
#
loop_
_entity_poly.entity_id
_entity_poly.type
_entity_poly.pdbx_seq_one_letter_code
_entity_poly.pdbx_strand_id
1 'polypeptide(L)'
;MFDMFKRINAKEHVVGWYSTGPKLRENDLNIHELFRDYLPNPVLVIIDVQPKEIGIPTKAYYAVEEVKEDATQKSQKVFVHVASEIGAYEAEEIGVEHLLRDVKDTTISTLATEVSRKLTALKGLESRLKEIQSYLDYVIEGKLPLNHEILYHLQDVFNLLPNLNVNELVKSFAVKTNDMMLVIYLASVIRSVIALHNLINNKVLNKEHEKLADGSSGSAISAAG
;
A
#
# COMPACT_ATOMS: atom_id res chain seq x y z
N MET A 1 -30.06 -17.82 -7.23
CA MET A 1 -29.47 -16.57 -6.71
C MET A 1 -28.80 -15.76 -7.82
N PHE A 2 -27.90 -16.35 -8.62
CA PHE A 2 -27.31 -15.67 -9.78
C PHE A 2 -28.35 -15.06 -10.73
N ASP A 3 -29.39 -15.81 -11.11
CA ASP A 3 -30.46 -15.29 -11.96
C ASP A 3 -31.23 -14.10 -11.36
N MET A 4 -31.25 -13.96 -10.04
CA MET A 4 -31.88 -12.82 -9.38
C MET A 4 -31.00 -11.57 -9.50
N PHE A 5 -29.69 -11.70 -9.27
CA PHE A 5 -28.74 -10.60 -9.48
C PHE A 5 -28.69 -10.15 -10.93
N LYS A 6 -28.68 -11.10 -11.88
CA LYS A 6 -28.70 -10.80 -13.32
C LYS A 6 -29.96 -10.04 -13.76
N ARG A 7 -31.10 -10.24 -13.08
CA ARG A 7 -32.33 -9.47 -13.33
C ARG A 7 -32.26 -8.03 -12.85
N ILE A 8 -31.47 -7.75 -11.81
CA ILE A 8 -31.31 -6.41 -11.24
C ILE A 8 -30.21 -5.64 -11.99
N ASN A 9 -29.07 -6.29 -12.23
CA ASN A 9 -27.95 -5.72 -12.94
C ASN A 9 -27.39 -6.71 -13.96
N ALA A 10 -27.67 -6.46 -15.24
CA ALA A 10 -27.23 -7.33 -16.34
C ALA A 10 -25.72 -7.22 -16.65
N LYS A 11 -25.03 -6.19 -16.14
CA LYS A 11 -23.58 -5.99 -16.36
C LYS A 11 -22.72 -6.85 -15.45
N GLU A 12 -23.25 -7.27 -14.29
CA GLU A 12 -22.53 -8.12 -13.34
C GLU A 12 -22.57 -9.58 -13.79
N HIS A 13 -21.39 -10.21 -13.78
CA HIS A 13 -21.21 -11.61 -14.09
C HIS A 13 -20.30 -12.26 -13.05
N VAL A 14 -20.42 -13.56 -12.87
CA VAL A 14 -19.55 -14.31 -11.96
C VAL A 14 -18.16 -14.39 -12.59
N VAL A 15 -17.13 -14.02 -11.83
CA VAL A 15 -15.72 -14.03 -12.27
C VAL A 15 -14.87 -15.06 -11.53
N GLY A 16 -15.41 -15.66 -10.48
CA GLY A 16 -14.68 -16.58 -9.62
C GLY A 16 -15.38 -16.82 -8.30
N TRP A 17 -14.62 -17.24 -7.31
CA TRP A 17 -15.10 -17.54 -5.97
C TRP A 17 -14.07 -17.15 -4.91
N TYR A 18 -14.51 -17.03 -3.66
CA TYR A 18 -13.64 -16.62 -2.57
C TYR A 18 -13.74 -17.58 -1.38
N SER A 19 -12.67 -17.64 -0.59
CA SER A 19 -12.60 -18.44 0.63
C SER A 19 -12.10 -17.58 1.79
N THR A 20 -12.80 -17.66 2.92
CA THR A 20 -12.41 -17.01 4.16
C THR A 20 -11.53 -17.97 4.95
N GLY A 21 -10.23 -17.95 4.68
CA GLY A 21 -9.26 -18.86 5.32
C GLY A 21 -7.83 -18.33 5.22
N PRO A 22 -6.94 -18.61 6.17
CA PRO A 22 -5.60 -18.03 6.17
C PRO A 22 -4.64 -18.66 5.15
N LYS A 23 -4.90 -19.90 4.72
CA LYS A 23 -4.04 -20.67 3.79
C LYS A 23 -4.88 -21.53 2.84
N LEU A 24 -4.35 -21.81 1.65
CA LEU A 24 -4.93 -22.76 0.71
C LEU A 24 -5.05 -24.16 1.32
N ARG A 25 -6.13 -24.84 0.96
CA ARG A 25 -6.39 -26.25 1.26
C ARG A 25 -6.39 -27.06 -0.02
N GLU A 26 -6.05 -28.34 0.06
CA GLU A 26 -6.09 -29.25 -1.10
C GLU A 26 -7.49 -29.35 -1.72
N ASN A 27 -8.53 -29.26 -0.89
CA ASN A 27 -9.93 -29.26 -1.35
C ASN A 27 -10.29 -28.04 -2.22
N ASP A 28 -9.54 -26.94 -2.13
CA ASP A 28 -9.81 -25.74 -2.93
C ASP A 28 -9.60 -26.02 -4.42
N LEU A 29 -8.71 -26.96 -4.77
CA LEU A 29 -8.49 -27.38 -6.15
C LEU A 29 -9.72 -28.09 -6.72
N ASN A 30 -10.35 -28.96 -5.93
CA ASN A 30 -11.55 -29.69 -6.33
C ASN A 30 -12.73 -28.73 -6.51
N ILE A 31 -12.87 -27.74 -5.63
CA ILE A 31 -13.91 -26.70 -5.74
C ILE A 31 -13.66 -25.86 -7.00
N HIS A 32 -12.41 -25.50 -7.26
CA HIS A 32 -12.05 -24.69 -8.42
C HIS A 32 -12.37 -25.40 -9.75
N GLU A 33 -12.20 -26.72 -9.81
CA GLU A 33 -12.57 -27.51 -10.99
C GLU A 33 -14.09 -27.48 -11.25
N LEU A 34 -14.92 -27.55 -10.21
CA LEU A 34 -16.37 -27.42 -10.34
C LEU A 34 -16.78 -26.06 -10.92
N PHE A 35 -16.08 -24.98 -10.58
CA PHE A 35 -16.35 -23.65 -11.14
C PHE A 35 -15.90 -23.51 -12.60
N ARG A 36 -14.98 -24.36 -13.07
CA ARG A 36 -14.48 -24.34 -14.45
C ARG A 36 -15.54 -24.80 -15.47
N ASP A 37 -16.52 -25.58 -15.02
CA ASP A 37 -17.68 -25.96 -15.84
C ASP A 37 -18.59 -24.77 -16.17
N TYR A 38 -18.60 -23.75 -15.31
CA TYR A 38 -19.44 -22.57 -15.46
C TYR A 38 -18.68 -21.37 -16.04
N LEU A 39 -17.37 -21.30 -15.82
CA LEU A 39 -16.52 -20.18 -16.20
C LEU A 39 -15.22 -20.68 -16.83
N PRO A 40 -14.77 -20.12 -17.96
CA PRO A 40 -13.55 -20.58 -18.61
C PRO A 40 -12.31 -20.39 -17.71
N ASN A 41 -12.26 -19.25 -17.00
CA ASN A 41 -11.09 -18.78 -16.25
C ASN A 41 -11.52 -18.24 -14.87
N PRO A 42 -11.92 -19.11 -13.91
CA PRO A 42 -12.32 -18.64 -12.58
C PRO A 42 -11.10 -18.18 -11.77
N VAL A 43 -11.25 -17.12 -10.97
CA VAL A 43 -10.23 -16.65 -10.02
C VAL A 43 -10.60 -17.06 -8.60
N LEU A 44 -9.64 -17.56 -7.84
CA LEU A 44 -9.79 -17.82 -6.40
C LEU A 44 -9.23 -16.63 -5.61
N VAL A 45 -10.05 -16.02 -4.76
CA VAL A 45 -9.60 -14.98 -3.83
C VAL A 45 -9.67 -15.47 -2.40
N ILE A 46 -8.53 -15.48 -1.71
CA ILE A 46 -8.45 -15.78 -0.29
C ILE A 46 -8.50 -14.47 0.48
N ILE A 47 -9.46 -14.39 1.40
CA ILE A 47 -9.67 -13.22 2.25
C ILE A 47 -9.30 -13.61 3.69
N ASP A 48 -8.31 -12.92 4.26
CA ASP A 48 -7.97 -13.06 5.66
C ASP A 48 -8.95 -12.26 6.53
N VAL A 49 -9.66 -12.95 7.41
CA VAL A 49 -10.66 -12.38 8.32
C VAL A 49 -9.99 -11.77 9.57
N GLN A 50 -8.75 -12.17 9.87
CA GLN A 50 -7.99 -11.65 11.00
C GLN A 50 -6.69 -11.01 10.50
N PRO A 51 -6.70 -9.70 10.17
CA PRO A 51 -5.51 -9.04 9.62
C PRO A 51 -4.41 -8.97 10.69
N LYS A 52 -3.52 -9.97 10.67
CA LYS A 52 -2.30 -10.02 11.48
C LYS A 52 -1.08 -9.59 10.68
N GLU A 53 -1.13 -9.80 9.36
CA GLU A 53 -0.06 -9.45 8.44
C GLU A 53 -0.15 -7.98 8.02
N ILE A 54 1.01 -7.34 7.88
CA ILE A 54 1.14 -6.00 7.34
C ILE A 54 1.02 -6.10 5.82
N GLY A 55 -0.14 -5.74 5.27
CA GLY A 55 -0.39 -5.79 3.84
C GLY A 55 -1.87 -5.82 3.49
N ILE A 56 -2.15 -6.10 2.23
CA ILE A 56 -3.51 -6.28 1.73
C ILE A 56 -4.00 -7.67 2.19
N PRO A 57 -5.17 -7.79 2.84
CA PRO A 57 -5.66 -9.06 3.38
C PRO A 57 -6.21 -10.02 2.30
N THR A 58 -6.11 -9.66 1.03
CA THR A 58 -6.62 -10.44 -0.11
C THR A 58 -5.46 -11.00 -0.93
N LYS A 59 -5.47 -12.31 -1.16
CA LYS A 59 -4.52 -13.01 -2.04
C LYS A 59 -5.30 -13.65 -3.18
N ALA A 60 -4.97 -13.31 -4.42
CA ALA A 60 -5.66 -13.82 -5.61
C ALA A 60 -4.83 -14.91 -6.28
N TYR A 61 -5.50 -15.95 -6.79
CA TYR A 61 -4.87 -17.11 -7.40
C TYR A 61 -5.59 -17.54 -8.68
N TYR A 62 -4.81 -17.97 -9.67
CA TYR A 62 -5.28 -18.57 -10.90
C TYR A 62 -4.81 -20.03 -10.98
N ALA A 63 -5.65 -20.95 -11.47
CA ALA A 63 -5.24 -22.33 -11.67
C ALA A 63 -4.53 -22.50 -13.02
N VAL A 64 -3.26 -22.91 -12.96
CA VAL A 64 -2.45 -23.25 -14.13
C VAL A 64 -2.11 -24.73 -14.08
N GLU A 65 -2.15 -25.39 -15.23
CA GLU A 65 -1.64 -26.75 -15.38
C GLU A 65 -0.13 -26.66 -15.63
N GLU A 66 0.66 -26.91 -14.58
CA GLU A 66 2.12 -26.96 -14.71
C GLU A 66 2.54 -28.39 -15.09
N VAL A 67 3.30 -28.47 -16.18
CA VAL A 67 4.01 -29.69 -16.57
C VAL A 67 5.39 -29.59 -15.95
N LYS A 68 5.62 -30.31 -14.84
CA LYS A 68 6.95 -30.40 -14.24
C LYS A 68 7.93 -31.05 -15.23
N GLU A 69 9.16 -30.55 -15.27
CA GLU A 69 10.24 -31.08 -16.12
C GLU A 69 10.66 -32.52 -15.77
N ASP A 70 10.30 -33.02 -14.58
CA ASP A 70 10.47 -34.43 -14.23
C ASP A 70 9.45 -35.29 -15.01
N ALA A 71 9.93 -35.86 -16.13
CA ALA A 71 9.20 -36.61 -17.17
C ALA A 71 8.30 -37.80 -16.73
N THR A 72 8.06 -37.99 -15.43
CA THR A 72 7.26 -39.08 -14.85
C THR A 72 6.09 -38.63 -13.97
N GLN A 73 5.92 -37.34 -13.66
CA GLN A 73 4.77 -36.87 -12.87
C GLN A 73 3.66 -36.31 -13.77
N LYS A 74 2.43 -36.77 -13.55
CA LYS A 74 1.22 -36.25 -14.20
C LYS A 74 1.15 -34.73 -14.02
N SER A 75 0.70 -34.02 -15.05
CA SER A 75 0.38 -32.58 -15.00
C SER A 75 -0.41 -32.27 -13.72
N GLN A 76 0.18 -31.45 -12.85
CA GLN A 76 -0.42 -31.09 -11.57
C GLN A 76 -0.96 -29.68 -11.70
N LYS A 77 -2.25 -29.48 -11.38
CA LYS A 77 -2.86 -28.15 -11.37
C LYS A 77 -2.35 -27.42 -10.12
N VAL A 78 -1.68 -26.30 -10.32
CA VAL A 78 -1.11 -25.47 -9.25
C VAL A 78 -1.76 -24.08 -9.30
N PHE A 79 -1.94 -23.49 -8.12
CA PHE A 79 -2.42 -22.12 -8.01
C PHE A 79 -1.24 -21.15 -8.08
N VAL A 80 -1.25 -20.30 -9.11
CA VAL A 80 -0.29 -19.22 -9.27
C VAL A 80 -0.86 -17.95 -8.67
N HIS A 81 -0.09 -17.30 -7.81
CA HIS A 81 -0.51 -16.04 -7.20
C HIS A 81 -0.53 -14.90 -8.23
N VAL A 82 -1.60 -14.11 -8.22
CA VAL A 82 -1.78 -12.92 -9.06
C VAL A 82 -1.74 -11.69 -8.18
N ALA A 83 -1.02 -10.65 -8.62
CA ALA A 83 -1.00 -9.37 -7.93
C ALA A 83 -2.42 -8.81 -7.78
N SER A 84 -2.79 -8.43 -6.57
CA SER A 84 -4.13 -7.94 -6.22
C SER A 84 -4.03 -6.57 -5.57
N GLU A 85 -4.95 -5.69 -5.93
CA GLU A 85 -5.16 -4.39 -5.29
C GLU A 85 -6.65 -4.20 -4.98
N ILE A 86 -6.94 -3.45 -3.91
CA ILE A 86 -8.31 -3.11 -3.53
C ILE A 86 -8.62 -1.72 -4.09
N GLY A 87 -9.45 -1.70 -5.13
CA GLY A 87 -10.07 -0.47 -5.64
C GLY A 87 -11.42 -0.19 -4.98
N ALA A 88 -11.95 1.00 -5.20
CA ALA A 88 -13.29 1.40 -4.78
C ALA A 88 -13.96 2.23 -5.88
N TYR A 89 -15.29 2.15 -5.99
CA TYR A 89 -16.08 3.11 -6.77
C TYR A 89 -16.35 4.39 -5.98
N GLU A 90 -16.72 5.48 -6.64
CA GLU A 90 -16.99 6.79 -6.01
C GLU A 90 -18.01 6.69 -4.86
N ALA A 91 -19.10 5.94 -5.06
CA ALA A 91 -20.11 5.74 -4.03
C ALA A 91 -19.57 4.96 -2.80
N GLU A 92 -18.66 4.00 -3.03
CA GLU A 92 -18.04 3.21 -1.98
C GLU A 92 -16.98 4.01 -1.23
N GLU A 93 -16.20 4.82 -1.95
CA GLU A 93 -15.19 5.71 -1.38
C GLU A 93 -15.81 6.68 -0.37
N ILE A 94 -16.91 7.34 -0.75
CA ILE A 94 -17.65 8.24 0.14
C ILE A 94 -18.18 7.48 1.37
N GLY A 95 -18.69 6.27 1.17
CA GLY A 95 -19.19 5.43 2.25
C GLY A 95 -18.09 5.03 3.25
N VAL A 96 -16.94 4.58 2.74
CA VAL A 96 -15.79 4.19 3.56
C VAL A 96 -15.18 5.40 4.26
N GLU A 97 -15.03 6.53 3.58
CA GLU A 97 -14.52 7.77 4.17
C GLU A 97 -15.41 8.24 5.32
N HIS A 98 -16.74 8.16 5.15
CA HIS A 98 -17.68 8.50 6.21
C HIS A 98 -17.51 7.61 7.44
N LEU A 99 -17.34 6.29 7.24
CA LEU A 99 -17.13 5.33 8.34
C LEU A 99 -15.78 5.52 9.04
N LEU A 100 -14.76 6.01 8.33
CA LEU A 100 -13.41 6.20 8.85
C LEU A 100 -13.16 7.60 9.41
N ARG A 101 -14.15 8.48 9.47
CA ARG A 101 -13.99 9.86 9.94
C ARG A 101 -13.41 9.95 11.36
N ASP A 102 -13.76 9.02 12.23
CA ASP A 102 -13.31 9.01 13.63
C ASP A 102 -11.94 8.33 13.82
N VAL A 103 -11.47 7.59 12.81
CA VAL A 103 -10.21 6.83 12.84
C VAL A 103 -9.11 7.53 12.04
N LYS A 104 -9.48 8.27 10.99
CA LYS A 104 -8.55 8.89 10.05
C LYS A 104 -8.28 10.34 10.43
N ASP A 105 -7.13 10.59 11.05
CA ASP A 105 -6.64 11.94 11.29
C ASP A 105 -6.29 12.63 9.95
N THR A 106 -7.22 13.44 9.45
CA THR A 106 -7.04 14.25 8.23
C THR A 106 -5.98 15.35 8.41
N THR A 107 -5.51 15.55 9.64
CA THR A 107 -4.45 16.51 10.02
C THR A 107 -3.04 15.96 9.82
N ILE A 108 -2.87 14.68 9.45
CA ILE A 108 -1.56 14.09 9.23
C ILE A 108 -0.89 14.76 8.04
N SER A 109 0.23 15.44 8.30
CA SER A 109 1.08 16.05 7.29
C SER A 109 1.49 15.04 6.20
N THR A 110 1.61 15.51 4.97
CA THR A 110 2.05 14.71 3.81
C THR A 110 3.37 13.97 4.09
N LEU A 111 4.31 14.63 4.79
CA LEU A 111 5.59 14.04 5.17
C LEU A 111 5.42 12.86 6.15
N ALA A 112 4.56 12.99 7.15
CA ALA A 112 4.32 11.92 8.12
C ALA A 112 3.72 10.68 7.44
N THR A 113 2.84 10.90 6.46
CA THR A 113 2.29 9.83 5.63
C THR A 113 3.37 9.14 4.79
N GLU A 114 4.27 9.90 4.15
CA GLU A 114 5.38 9.32 3.37
C GLU A 114 6.35 8.52 4.24
N VAL A 115 6.70 9.01 5.42
CA VAL A 115 7.57 8.30 6.37
C VAL A 115 6.89 7.01 6.83
N SER A 116 5.60 7.07 7.15
CA SER A 116 4.81 5.89 7.52
C SER A 116 4.78 4.85 6.39
N ARG A 117 4.57 5.27 5.14
CA ARG A 117 4.62 4.38 3.97
C ARG A 117 5.98 3.68 3.83
N LYS A 118 7.09 4.41 3.97
CA LYS A 118 8.45 3.81 3.92
C LYS A 118 8.67 2.81 5.05
N LEU A 119 8.23 3.13 6.26
CA LEU A 119 8.35 2.25 7.42
C LEU A 119 7.54 0.97 7.24
N THR A 120 6.31 1.08 6.75
CA THR A 120 5.44 -0.06 6.43
C THR A 120 6.06 -0.93 5.33
N ALA A 121 6.63 -0.33 4.29
CA ALA A 121 7.34 -1.07 3.23
C ALA A 121 8.54 -1.86 3.75
N LEU A 122 9.34 -1.26 4.65
CA LEU A 122 10.46 -1.95 5.30
C LEU A 122 10.01 -3.13 6.17
N LYS A 123 8.94 -2.96 6.95
CA LYS A 123 8.35 -4.06 7.73
C LYS A 123 7.82 -5.17 6.82
N GLY A 124 7.21 -4.83 5.69
CA GLY A 124 6.80 -5.80 4.68
C GLY A 124 7.97 -6.61 4.12
N LEU A 125 9.08 -5.93 3.79
CA LEU A 125 10.31 -6.59 3.32
C LEU A 125 10.89 -7.53 4.39
N GLU A 126 10.95 -7.09 5.65
CA GLU A 126 11.40 -7.93 6.78
C GLU A 126 10.54 -9.20 6.91
N SER A 127 9.21 -9.08 6.81
CA SER A 127 8.30 -10.24 6.86
C SER A 127 8.58 -11.22 5.73
N ARG A 128 8.77 -10.74 4.50
CA ARG A 128 9.08 -11.59 3.33
C ARG A 128 10.43 -12.29 3.47
N LEU A 129 11.45 -11.60 3.99
CA LEU A 129 12.75 -12.22 4.25
C LEU A 129 12.66 -13.30 5.33
N LYS A 130 11.85 -13.11 6.38
CA LYS A 130 11.58 -14.14 7.39
C LYS A 130 10.83 -15.35 6.83
N GLU A 131 9.89 -15.13 5.90
CA GLU A 131 9.21 -16.23 5.20
C GLU A 131 10.19 -17.05 4.36
N ILE A 132 11.08 -16.40 3.61
CA ILE A 132 12.14 -17.08 2.83
C ILE A 132 13.06 -17.87 3.75
N GLN A 133 13.49 -17.28 4.87
CA GLN A 133 14.30 -17.99 5.86
C GLN A 133 13.58 -19.23 6.39
N SER A 134 12.32 -19.09 6.80
CA SER A 134 11.51 -20.20 7.32
C SER A 134 11.35 -21.32 6.30
N TYR A 135 11.20 -20.99 5.01
CA TYR A 135 11.17 -21.98 3.93
C TYR A 135 12.49 -22.75 3.82
N LEU A 136 13.63 -22.04 3.82
CA LEU A 136 14.95 -22.69 3.77
C LEU A 136 15.20 -23.57 5.00
N ASP A 137 14.78 -23.14 6.19
CA ASP A 137 14.86 -23.94 7.41
C ASP A 137 14.06 -25.24 7.27
N TYR A 138 12.85 -25.19 6.70
CA TYR A 138 12.03 -26.39 6.46
C TYR A 138 12.63 -27.35 5.42
N VAL A 139 13.35 -26.83 4.43
CA VAL A 139 14.07 -27.65 3.44
C VAL A 139 15.29 -28.33 4.09
N ILE A 140 16.03 -27.63 4.95
CA ILE A 140 17.16 -28.19 5.71
C ILE A 140 16.69 -29.27 6.69
N GLU A 141 15.56 -29.04 7.37
CA GLU A 141 14.92 -30.03 8.25
C GLU A 141 14.31 -31.23 7.50
N GLY A 142 14.21 -31.17 6.17
CA GLY A 142 13.64 -32.23 5.33
C GLY A 142 12.11 -32.37 5.40
N LYS A 143 11.39 -31.37 5.93
CA LYS A 143 9.93 -31.37 6.02
C LYS A 143 9.23 -31.10 4.68
N LEU A 144 9.88 -30.33 3.81
CA LEU A 144 9.39 -30.01 2.47
C LEU A 144 10.39 -30.47 1.40
N PRO A 145 9.92 -30.98 0.25
CA PRO A 145 10.79 -31.32 -0.87
C PRO A 145 11.41 -30.05 -1.46
N LEU A 146 12.66 -30.16 -1.93
CA LEU A 146 13.38 -29.08 -2.59
C LEU A 146 12.69 -28.70 -3.91
N ASN A 147 12.21 -27.47 -4.01
CA ASN A 147 11.81 -26.89 -5.30
C ASN A 147 12.99 -26.10 -5.91
N HIS A 148 13.50 -26.58 -7.04
CA HIS A 148 14.63 -25.97 -7.74
C HIS A 148 14.30 -24.59 -8.33
N GLU A 149 13.06 -24.36 -8.78
CA GLU A 149 12.64 -23.07 -9.36
C GLU A 149 12.75 -21.93 -8.35
N ILE A 150 12.27 -22.16 -7.12
CA ILE A 150 12.37 -21.18 -6.03
C ILE A 150 13.84 -20.87 -5.74
N LEU A 151 14.71 -21.87 -5.81
CA LEU A 151 16.13 -21.71 -5.53
C LEU A 151 16.85 -20.93 -6.65
N TYR A 152 16.47 -21.15 -7.91
CA TYR A 152 16.96 -20.34 -9.03
C TYR A 152 16.55 -18.88 -8.88
N HIS A 153 15.28 -18.60 -8.56
CA HIS A 153 14.84 -17.23 -8.32
C HIS A 153 15.56 -16.58 -7.14
N LEU A 154 15.82 -17.33 -6.07
CA LEU A 154 16.57 -16.85 -4.91
C LEU A 154 18.02 -16.54 -5.28
N GLN A 155 18.65 -17.38 -6.10
CA GLN A 155 19.99 -17.13 -6.64
C GLN A 155 20.02 -15.88 -7.52
N ASP A 156 19.03 -15.68 -8.39
CA ASP A 156 18.91 -14.48 -9.21
C ASP A 156 18.76 -13.22 -8.34
N VAL A 157 17.97 -13.28 -7.27
CA VAL A 157 17.86 -12.17 -6.31
C VAL A 157 19.21 -11.79 -5.71
N PHE A 158 20.03 -12.77 -5.32
CA PHE A 158 21.38 -12.51 -4.82
C PHE A 158 22.33 -11.97 -5.89
N ASN A 159 22.25 -12.49 -7.12
CA ASN A 159 23.08 -12.03 -8.24
C ASN A 159 22.73 -10.61 -8.68
N LEU A 160 21.47 -10.20 -8.53
CA LEU A 160 20.97 -8.87 -8.86
C LEU A 160 21.21 -7.85 -7.73
N LEU A 161 21.74 -8.27 -6.57
CA LEU A 161 22.08 -7.32 -5.52
C LEU A 161 23.14 -6.34 -6.05
N PRO A 162 22.84 -5.02 -6.04
CA PRO A 162 23.77 -4.05 -6.58
C PRO A 162 25.03 -4.00 -5.73
N ASN A 163 26.20 -4.04 -6.38
CA ASN A 163 27.45 -3.77 -5.70
C ASN A 163 27.52 -2.29 -5.34
N LEU A 164 27.33 -1.98 -4.06
CA LEU A 164 27.28 -0.60 -3.57
C LEU A 164 28.66 0.08 -3.49
N ASN A 165 29.75 -0.67 -3.64
CA ASN A 165 31.12 -0.16 -3.47
C ASN A 165 31.74 0.35 -4.78
N VAL A 166 30.92 0.70 -5.77
CA VAL A 166 31.38 1.28 -7.03
C VAL A 166 31.57 2.79 -6.84
N ASN A 167 32.79 3.28 -7.10
CA ASN A 167 33.13 4.70 -6.94
C ASN A 167 32.19 5.66 -7.70
N GLU A 168 31.70 5.25 -8.87
CA GLU A 168 30.73 6.01 -9.67
C GLU A 168 29.38 6.16 -8.96
N LEU A 169 28.91 5.10 -8.30
CA LEU A 169 27.66 5.12 -7.53
C LEU A 169 27.79 6.02 -6.29
N VAL A 170 28.92 5.94 -5.57
CA VAL A 170 29.21 6.81 -4.42
C VAL A 170 29.24 8.28 -4.84
N LYS A 171 29.90 8.60 -5.96
CA LYS A 171 29.92 9.95 -6.52
C LYS A 171 28.51 10.41 -6.91
N SER A 172 27.72 9.54 -7.54
CA SER A 172 26.34 9.84 -7.93
C SER A 172 25.43 10.11 -6.74
N PHE A 173 25.56 9.34 -5.65
CA PHE A 173 24.86 9.59 -4.40
C PHE A 173 25.25 10.93 -3.76
N ALA A 174 26.54 11.28 -3.76
CA ALA A 174 27.02 12.55 -3.23
C ALA A 174 26.45 13.74 -4.03
N VAL A 175 26.48 13.66 -5.36
CA VAL A 175 25.88 14.69 -6.24
C VAL A 175 24.39 14.83 -5.96
N LYS A 176 23.63 13.72 -5.92
CA LYS A 176 22.18 13.76 -5.66
C LYS A 176 21.83 14.28 -4.27
N THR A 177 22.64 13.96 -3.26
CA THR A 177 22.45 14.47 -1.90
C THR A 177 22.68 15.98 -1.85
N ASN A 178 23.70 16.47 -2.55
CA ASN A 178 23.97 17.91 -2.65
C ASN A 178 22.82 18.65 -3.36
N ASP A 179 22.37 18.15 -4.51
CA ASP A 179 21.21 18.71 -5.24
C ASP A 179 19.97 18.80 -4.35
N MET A 180 19.65 17.72 -3.62
CA MET A 180 18.52 17.68 -2.70
C MET A 180 18.67 18.68 -1.55
N MET A 181 19.88 18.79 -0.98
CA MET A 181 20.16 19.72 0.11
C MET A 181 20.00 21.18 -0.34
N LEU A 182 20.41 21.51 -1.57
CA LEU A 182 20.20 22.82 -2.17
C LEU A 182 18.70 23.16 -2.28
N VAL A 183 17.88 22.22 -2.75
CA VAL A 183 16.41 22.41 -2.84
C VAL A 183 15.80 22.63 -1.45
N ILE A 184 16.21 21.84 -0.46
CA ILE A 184 15.76 21.99 0.94
C ILE A 184 16.14 23.37 1.49
N TYR A 185 17.36 23.82 1.23
CA TYR A 185 17.83 25.13 1.66
C TYR A 185 17.00 26.26 1.04
N LEU A 186 16.81 26.26 -0.28
CA LEU A 186 15.98 27.25 -0.97
C LEU A 186 14.54 27.27 -0.43
N ALA A 187 13.94 26.10 -0.22
CA ALA A 187 12.60 25.98 0.34
C ALA A 187 12.51 26.56 1.78
N SER A 188 13.56 26.44 2.58
CA SER A 188 13.62 27.00 3.94
C SER A 188 13.73 28.53 3.95
N VAL A 189 14.49 29.11 2.99
CA VAL A 189 14.61 30.56 2.81
C VAL A 189 13.26 31.15 2.37
N ILE A 190 12.61 30.55 1.37
CA ILE A 190 11.28 30.98 0.92
C ILE A 190 10.28 30.93 2.08
N ARG A 191 10.28 29.84 2.88
CA ARG A 191 9.42 29.74 4.07
C ARG A 191 9.67 30.86 5.07
N SER A 192 10.93 31.22 5.31
CA SER A 192 11.30 32.30 6.23
C SER A 192 10.82 33.66 5.74
N VAL A 193 10.92 33.94 4.44
CA VAL A 193 10.43 35.17 3.82
C VAL A 193 8.90 35.27 3.90
N ILE A 194 8.19 34.18 3.60
CA ILE A 194 6.72 34.13 3.71
C ILE A 194 6.28 34.34 5.16
N ALA A 195 6.94 33.67 6.12
CA ALA A 195 6.65 33.84 7.54
C ALA A 195 6.85 35.28 8.01
N LEU A 196 7.94 35.94 7.56
CA LEU A 196 8.21 37.34 7.87
C LEU A 196 7.15 38.27 7.27
N HIS A 197 6.79 38.07 6.00
CA HIS A 197 5.74 38.85 5.34
C HIS A 197 4.40 38.72 6.06
N ASN A 198 4.02 37.50 6.42
CA ASN A 198 2.80 37.24 7.20
C ASN A 198 2.84 37.90 8.58
N LEU A 199 3.99 37.89 9.26
CA LEU A 199 4.16 38.55 10.56
C LEU A 199 4.01 40.07 10.45
N ILE A 200 4.60 40.68 9.41
CA ILE A 200 4.47 42.11 9.15
C ILE A 200 3.00 42.47 8.89
N ASN A 201 2.32 41.74 8.00
CA ASN A 201 0.92 41.98 7.69
C ASN A 201 0.03 41.83 8.94
N ASN A 202 0.26 40.78 9.74
CA ASN A 202 -0.48 40.57 10.99
C ASN A 202 -0.25 41.72 11.98
N LYS A 203 1.00 42.21 12.11
CA LYS A 203 1.30 43.36 12.98
C LYS A 203 0.65 44.67 12.49
N VAL A 204 0.62 44.91 11.18
CA VAL A 204 -0.05 46.09 10.60
C VAL A 204 -1.54 46.03 10.87
N LEU A 205 -2.19 44.89 10.58
CA LEU A 205 -3.61 44.69 10.85
C LEU A 205 -3.95 44.88 12.33
N ASN A 206 -3.19 44.27 13.24
CA ASN A 206 -3.43 44.43 14.69
C ASN A 206 -3.30 45.89 15.13
N LYS A 207 -2.32 46.63 14.59
CA LYS A 207 -2.15 48.06 14.90
C LYS A 207 -3.31 48.91 14.36
N GLU A 208 -3.88 48.56 13.22
CA GLU A 208 -5.09 49.23 12.70
C GLU A 208 -6.31 48.92 13.57
N HIS A 209 -6.48 47.67 14.00
CA HIS A 209 -7.53 47.27 14.93
C HIS A 209 -7.43 47.98 16.29
N GLU A 210 -6.22 48.11 16.85
CA GLU A 210 -6.00 48.87 18.10
C GLU A 210 -6.39 50.34 17.94
N LYS A 211 -6.00 50.99 16.83
CA LYS A 211 -6.38 52.39 16.57
C LYS A 211 -7.89 52.59 16.42
N LEU A 212 -8.58 51.65 15.79
CA LEU A 212 -10.05 51.69 15.67
C LEU A 212 -10.73 51.49 17.04
N ALA A 213 -10.19 50.61 17.88
CA ALA A 213 -10.68 50.42 19.25
C ALA A 213 -10.49 51.67 20.11
N ASP A 214 -9.32 52.30 20.07
CA ASP A 214 -9.04 53.55 20.80
C ASP A 214 -9.86 54.75 20.27
N GLY A 215 -10.15 54.79 18.96
CA GLY A 215 -11.04 55.80 18.38
C GLY A 215 -12.50 55.64 18.84
N SER A 216 -12.94 54.42 19.09
CA SER A 216 -14.31 54.13 19.56
C SER A 216 -14.52 54.50 21.04
N SER A 217 -13.51 54.32 21.90
CA SER A 217 -13.56 54.66 23.32
C SER A 217 -13.50 56.17 23.57
N GLY A 218 -12.80 56.93 22.72
CA GLY A 218 -12.75 58.39 22.81
C GLY A 218 -14.07 59.10 22.47
N SER A 219 -14.91 58.53 21.59
CA SER A 219 -16.20 59.15 21.22
C SER A 219 -17.29 59.02 22.30
N ALA A 220 -17.16 58.02 23.20
CA ALA A 220 -18.12 57.84 24.30
C ALA A 220 -17.94 58.88 25.42
N ILE A 221 -16.75 59.48 25.55
CA ILE A 221 -16.44 60.46 26.60
C ILE A 221 -16.84 61.89 26.17
N SER A 222 -16.84 62.20 24.87
CA SER A 222 -17.24 63.53 24.37
C SER A 222 -18.76 63.73 24.24
N ALA A 223 -19.55 62.66 24.30
CA ALA A 223 -21.02 62.74 24.28
C ALA A 223 -21.66 62.94 25.67
N ALA A 224 -20.85 63.00 26.74
CA ALA A 224 -21.31 63.11 28.14
C ALA A 224 -20.91 64.43 28.82
N GLY A 225 -20.50 65.45 28.06
CA GLY A 225 -20.14 66.79 28.54
C GLY A 225 -21.16 67.86 28.15
#